data_AF-A0A962QTX9-F1
#
_entry.id   AF-A0A962QTX9-F1
#
_cell.length_a   1.000
_cell.length_b   1.000
_cell.length_c   1.000
_cell.angle_alpha   90.00
_cell.angle_beta   90.00
_cell.angle_gamma   90.00
#
_symmetry.space_group_name_H-M   'P 1'
#
loop_
_entity.id
_entity.type
_entity.pdbx_description
1 polymer ?
#
loop_
_entity_poly.entity_id
_entity_poly.type
_entity_poly.pdbx_seq_one_letter_code
_entity_poly.pdbx_strand_id
1 'polypeptide(L)' 'GVEIWVTDHRNGQWIDARNAYYVTGRHTSMQYGLGAQTGETADTLDFARARDHIYRIEEQFNIHGGNLEHPEPASPPPIR' A
#
# COMPACT_ATOMS: atom_id res chain seq x y z
N GLY A 1 -5.02 -5.38 19.61
CA GLY A 1 -4.07 -5.06 18.52
C GLY A 1 -4.85 -4.47 17.36
N VAL A 2 -4.17 -3.93 16.34
CA VAL A 2 -4.81 -3.41 15.12
C VAL A 2 -4.94 -4.53 14.10
N GLU A 3 -6.13 -4.77 13.59
CA GLU A 3 -6.38 -5.68 12.47
C GLU A 3 -6.16 -4.95 11.14
N ILE A 4 -5.57 -5.64 10.16
CA ILE A 4 -5.27 -5.08 8.84
C ILE A 4 -5.89 -6.01 7.82
N TRP A 5 -6.73 -5.45 6.97
CA TRP A 5 -7.47 -6.20 5.96
C TRP A 5 -7.02 -5.77 4.57
N VAL A 6 -6.89 -6.73 3.66
CA VAL A 6 -6.57 -6.51 2.25
C VAL A 6 -7.52 -7.33 1.39
N THR A 7 -7.74 -6.88 0.17
CA THR A 7 -8.57 -7.58 -0.81
C THR A 7 -7.73 -8.60 -1.58
N ASP A 8 -8.18 -9.86 -1.66
CA ASP A 8 -7.58 -10.89 -2.52
C ASP A 8 -7.71 -10.47 -3.99
N HIS A 9 -6.58 -10.39 -4.70
CA HIS A 9 -6.52 -9.86 -6.05
C HIS A 9 -7.30 -10.70 -7.08
N ARG A 10 -7.61 -11.95 -6.75
CA ARG A 10 -8.25 -12.92 -7.66
C ARG A 10 -9.77 -12.82 -7.62
N ASN A 11 -10.34 -12.59 -6.43
CA ASN A 11 -11.77 -12.75 -6.20
C ASN A 11 -12.43 -11.60 -5.41
N GLY A 12 -11.66 -10.61 -4.94
CA GLY A 12 -12.22 -9.46 -4.23
C GLY A 12 -12.57 -9.73 -2.76
N GLN A 13 -12.24 -10.89 -2.20
CA GLN A 13 -12.55 -11.19 -0.81
C GLN A 13 -11.59 -10.49 0.16
N TRP A 14 -12.12 -10.04 1.30
CA TRP A 14 -11.30 -9.50 2.37
C TRP A 14 -10.57 -10.62 3.11
N ILE A 15 -9.26 -10.47 3.28
CA ILE A 15 -8.38 -11.41 3.97
C ILE A 15 -7.48 -10.67 4.96
N ASP A 16 -7.02 -11.36 5.99
CA ASP A 16 -6.06 -10.81 6.95
C ASP A 16 -4.71 -10.60 6.25
N ALA A 17 -4.28 -9.34 6.18
CA ALA A 17 -3.06 -8.93 5.51
C ALA A 17 -1.82 -9.60 6.11
N ARG A 18 -1.77 -9.81 7.43
CA ARG A 18 -0.59 -10.38 8.09
C ARG A 18 -0.37 -11.85 7.77
N ASN A 19 -1.43 -12.54 7.39
CA ASN A 19 -1.44 -13.96 7.05
C ASN A 19 -1.56 -14.19 5.53
N ALA A 20 -1.58 -13.13 4.73
CA ALA A 20 -1.67 -13.21 3.28
C ALA A 20 -0.28 -13.42 2.62
N TYR A 21 -0.32 -13.93 1.40
CA TYR A 21 0.82 -14.01 0.49
C TYR A 21 0.68 -12.95 -0.59
N TYR A 22 1.79 -12.33 -0.96
CA TYR A 22 1.80 -11.20 -1.89
C TYR A 22 2.57 -11.57 -3.15
N VAL A 23 1.88 -11.59 -4.29
CA VAL A 23 2.51 -11.78 -5.60
C VAL A 23 2.95 -10.45 -6.19
N THR A 24 4.15 -10.43 -6.76
CA THR A 24 4.70 -9.26 -7.48
C THR A 24 4.16 -9.16 -8.91
N GLY A 25 4.34 -8.00 -9.55
CA GLY A 25 3.93 -7.77 -10.95
C GLY A 25 2.43 -7.54 -11.14
N ARG A 26 1.69 -7.23 -10.07
CA ARG A 26 0.24 -6.98 -10.15
C ARG A 26 -0.06 -5.49 -10.21
N HIS A 27 -0.91 -5.11 -11.16
CA HIS A 27 -1.45 -3.77 -11.26
C HIS A 27 -2.72 -3.68 -10.40
N THR A 28 -2.55 -3.33 -9.14
CA THR A 28 -3.66 -3.06 -8.21
C THR A 28 -3.84 -1.56 -8.02
N SER A 29 -4.99 -1.13 -7.49
CA SER A 29 -5.25 0.30 -7.23
C SER A 29 -4.22 0.95 -6.29
N MET A 30 -3.53 0.15 -5.47
CA MET A 30 -2.46 0.63 -4.60
C MET A 30 -1.13 0.89 -5.34
N GLN A 31 -0.98 0.44 -6.60
CA GLN A 31 0.16 0.71 -7.48
C GLN A 31 1.56 0.33 -6.96
N TYR A 32 1.67 -0.45 -5.89
CA TYR A 32 2.95 -1.01 -5.41
C TYR A 32 3.42 -2.26 -6.18
N GLY A 33 2.77 -2.62 -7.29
CA GLY A 33 3.09 -3.83 -8.04
C GLY A 33 2.78 -5.13 -7.28
N LEU A 34 1.95 -5.07 -6.23
CA LEU A 34 1.61 -6.20 -5.36
C LEU A 34 0.12 -6.55 -5.45
N GLY A 35 -0.19 -7.85 -5.36
CA GLY A 35 -1.53 -8.38 -5.14
C GLY A 35 -1.54 -9.41 -4.03
N ALA A 36 -2.50 -9.33 -3.10
CA ALA A 36 -2.62 -10.24 -1.97
C ALA A 36 -3.45 -11.49 -2.33
N GLN A 37 -3.13 -12.63 -1.74
CA GLN A 37 -3.88 -13.88 -1.88
C GLN A 37 -3.68 -14.79 -0.65
N THR A 38 -4.59 -15.74 -0.44
CA THR A 38 -4.52 -16.70 0.69
C THR A 38 -3.55 -17.86 0.49
N GLY A 39 -3.14 -18.14 -0.75
CA GLY A 39 -2.28 -19.28 -1.09
C GLY A 39 -0.84 -18.88 -1.37
N GLU A 40 0.11 -19.64 -0.84
CA GLU A 40 1.52 -19.50 -1.17
C GLU A 40 1.79 -20.00 -2.60
N THR A 41 2.70 -19.34 -3.31
CA THR A 41 3.30 -19.85 -4.54
C THR A 41 4.81 -19.66 -4.47
N ALA A 42 5.57 -20.29 -5.36
CA ALA A 42 7.04 -20.20 -5.33
C ALA A 42 7.59 -18.75 -5.28
N ASP A 43 6.85 -17.78 -5.84
CA ASP A 43 7.29 -16.40 -5.99
C ASP A 43 6.51 -15.40 -5.10
N THR A 44 5.83 -15.88 -4.05
CA THR A 44 5.12 -14.97 -3.12
C THR A 44 6.03 -14.39 -2.04
N LEU A 45 5.74 -13.15 -1.65
CA LEU A 45 6.27 -12.50 -0.47
C LEU A 45 5.34 -12.73 0.71
N ASP A 46 5.90 -12.93 1.90
CA ASP A 46 5.15 -12.80 3.15
C ASP A 46 4.87 -11.32 3.48
N PHE A 47 4.08 -11.07 4.51
CA PHE A 47 3.71 -9.73 4.94
C PHE A 47 4.91 -8.82 5.24
N ALA A 48 5.97 -9.34 5.85
CA ALA A 48 7.15 -8.54 6.20
C ALA A 48 7.90 -8.10 4.95
N ARG A 49 8.12 -9.02 4.01
CA ARG A 49 8.78 -8.74 2.72
C ARG A 49 7.93 -7.83 1.83
N ALA A 50 6.62 -7.99 1.84
CA ALA A 50 5.70 -7.10 1.13
C ALA A 50 5.77 -5.66 1.67
N ARG A 51 5.84 -5.49 2.99
CA ARG A 51 6.02 -4.17 3.61
C ARG A 51 7.35 -3.53 3.22
N ASP A 52 8.44 -4.28 3.24
CA ASP A 52 9.76 -3.77 2.83
C ASP A 52 9.79 -3.38 1.35
N HIS A 53 9.08 -4.13 0.49
CA HIS A 53 8.89 -3.79 -0.93
C HIS A 53 8.11 -2.49 -1.11
N ILE A 54 7.02 -2.28 -0.36
CA ILE A 54 6.25 -1.03 -0.37
C ILE A 54 7.15 0.15 0.01
N TYR A 55 7.91 0.06 1.10
CA TYR A 55 8.81 1.15 1.51
C TYR A 55 9.87 1.47 0.47
N ARG A 56 10.43 0.46 -0.22
CA ARG A 56 11.37 0.70 -1.33
C ARG A 56 10.73 1.44 -2.49
N ILE A 57 9.49 1.10 -2.84
CA ILE A 57 8.74 1.83 -3.87
C ILE A 57 8.49 3.26 -3.40
N GLU A 58 8.00 3.46 -2.17
CA GLU A 58 7.78 4.80 -1.62
C GLU A 58 9.06 5.63 -1.64
N GLU A 59 10.21 5.08 -1.29
CA GLU A 59 11.50 5.78 -1.40
C GLU A 59 11.80 6.22 -2.85
N GLN A 60 11.60 5.34 -3.83
CA GLN A 60 11.84 5.64 -5.25
C GLN A 60 10.91 6.74 -5.79
N PHE A 61 9.64 6.71 -5.40
CA PHE A 61 8.65 7.70 -5.84
C PHE A 61 8.68 8.99 -5.00
N ASN A 62 9.11 8.93 -3.73
CA ASN A 62 9.29 10.12 -2.87
C ASN A 62 10.47 10.99 -3.30
N ILE A 63 11.41 10.47 -4.10
CA ILE A 63 12.45 11.28 -4.74
C ILE A 63 11.85 12.22 -5.81
N HIS A 64 10.61 11.98 -6.27
CA HIS A 64 9.86 12.86 -7.18
C HIS A 64 8.76 13.66 -6.46
N GLY A 65 8.61 13.50 -5.14
CA GLY A 65 7.72 14.29 -4.29
C GLY A 65 8.36 15.60 -3.87
N GLY A 66 8.54 16.52 -4.83
CA GLY A 66 8.81 17.91 -4.50
C GLY A 66 7.76 18.41 -3.52
N ASN A 67 8.21 18.82 -2.34
CA ASN A 67 7.47 19.60 -1.37
C ASN A 67 6.09 19.07 -0.92
N LEU A 68 6.07 18.23 0.12
CA LEU A 68 4.93 18.12 1.01
C LEU A 68 5.17 18.97 2.28
N GLU A 69 5.53 20.24 2.12
CA GLU A 69 5.07 21.24 3.07
C GLU A 69 3.54 21.18 3.03
N HIS A 70 2.95 20.80 4.15
CA HIS A 70 1.54 21.00 4.41
C HIS A 70 1.27 22.51 4.27
N PRO A 71 0.59 23.04 3.22
CA PRO A 71 0.02 24.35 3.40
C PRO A 71 -1.00 24.17 4.51
N GLU A 72 -0.76 24.82 5.65
CA GLU A 72 -1.79 25.00 6.65
C GLU A 72 -3.09 25.39 5.92
N PRO A 73 -4.25 24.82 6.28
CA PRO A 73 -5.50 25.23 5.64
C PRO A 73 -5.59 26.74 5.77
N ALA A 74 -5.62 27.43 4.63
CA ALA A 74 -5.71 28.88 4.59
C ALA A 74 -6.84 29.31 5.54
N SER A 75 -6.50 30.13 6.54
CA SER A 75 -7.48 30.69 7.46
C SER A 75 -8.59 31.35 6.64
N PRO A 76 -9.88 31.08 6.93
CA PRO A 76 -10.96 31.73 6.20
C PRO A 76 -10.82 33.26 6.34
N PRO A 77 -11.11 34.04 5.28
CA PRO A 77 -10.98 35.49 5.35
C PRO A 77 -11.91 36.05 6.45
N PRO A 78 -11.52 37.13 7.15
CA PRO A 78 -12.37 37.74 8.14
C PRO A 78 -13.66 38.24 7.48
N ILE A 79 -14.80 37.86 8.05
CA ILE A 79 -16.12 38.36 7.67
C ILE A 79 -16.10 39.87 7.92
N ARG A 80 -16.37 40.65 6.88
CA ARG A 80 -16.51 42.11 6.94
C ARG A 80 -17.96 42.49 6.80
#